data_AF-A0A2H6BYF3-F1
#
_entry.id   AF-A0A2H6BYF3-F1
#
_cell.length_a   1.000
_cell.length_b   1.000
_cell.length_c   1.000
_cell.angle_alpha   90.00
_cell.angle_beta   90.00
_cell.angle_gamma   90.00
#
_symmetry.space_group_name_H-M   'P 1'
#
loop_
_entity.id
_entity.type
_entity.pdbx_description
1 polymer ?
#
loop_
_entity_poly.entity_id
_entity_poly.type
_entity_poly.pdbx_seq_one_letter_code
_entity_poly.pdbx_strand_id
1 'polypeptide(L)'
;MEAIGYGIFLGDGEDKLEELYTAEYQSKPEDNRALMLVTDGLGQALWHSCSEGQKLKPIPSEGGHTDFGVSNDQDIELLKFLKRLKQDKDDNSPVSYEYVLSRPGLVRIYQFVKNLPEWGNQPDMNDADTIIQLAQSGNTLCKNALDQFISIWGAQAGNLALTYKAVGGVYIGGISIPIEILKEGKFRDAFINIELGFSENVA
;
A
#
# COMPACT_ATOMS: atom_id res chain seq x y z
N MET A 1 -10.41 10.32 3.56
CA MET A 1 -9.82 10.33 2.19
C MET A 1 -10.21 11.57 1.39
N GLU A 2 -11.49 11.93 1.32
CA GLU A 2 -11.94 13.02 0.45
C GLU A 2 -11.25 14.35 0.72
N ALA A 3 -11.18 14.80 1.99
CA ALA A 3 -10.51 16.06 2.35
C ALA A 3 -9.02 16.11 1.95
N ILE A 4 -8.31 14.98 2.07
CA ILE A 4 -6.89 14.89 1.67
C ILE A 4 -6.77 14.99 0.15
N GLY A 5 -7.57 14.22 -0.59
CA GLY A 5 -7.52 14.29 -2.05
C GLY A 5 -8.00 15.64 -2.60
N TYR A 6 -8.92 16.36 -1.93
CA TYR A 6 -9.28 17.73 -2.31
C TYR A 6 -8.09 18.68 -2.18
N GLY A 7 -7.32 18.57 -1.09
CA GLY A 7 -6.11 19.35 -0.89
C GLY A 7 -5.01 19.04 -1.90
N ILE A 8 -4.87 17.76 -2.28
CA ILE A 8 -3.91 17.32 -3.30
C ILE A 8 -4.35 17.80 -4.68
N PHE A 9 -5.50 17.34 -5.18
CA PHE A 9 -5.87 17.45 -6.59
C PHE A 9 -6.54 18.77 -6.99
N LEU A 10 -7.13 19.51 -6.06
CA LEU A 10 -7.86 20.76 -6.36
C LEU A 10 -7.31 21.98 -5.59
N GLY A 11 -6.26 21.80 -4.79
CA GLY A 11 -5.52 22.87 -4.12
C GLY A 11 -4.09 22.96 -4.63
N ASP A 12 -3.18 23.43 -3.76
CA ASP A 12 -1.74 23.57 -4.08
C ASP A 12 -0.93 22.36 -3.55
N GLY A 13 -1.59 21.21 -3.38
CA GLY A 13 -1.02 20.03 -2.73
C GLY A 13 -0.12 19.19 -3.64
N GLU A 14 -0.29 19.28 -4.97
CA GLU A 14 0.55 18.54 -5.92
C GLU A 14 2.02 18.95 -5.83
N ASP A 15 2.32 20.23 -5.59
CA ASP A 15 3.69 20.75 -5.44
C ASP A 15 4.44 20.18 -4.22
N LYS A 16 3.72 19.52 -3.30
CA LYS A 16 4.28 18.91 -2.09
C LYS A 16 4.44 17.40 -2.21
N LEU A 17 4.05 16.83 -3.35
CA LEU A 17 4.21 15.41 -3.61
C LEU A 17 5.66 15.12 -3.98
N GLU A 18 6.13 13.99 -3.48
CA GLU A 18 7.43 13.48 -3.84
C GLU A 18 7.25 12.34 -4.86
N GLU A 19 8.02 12.42 -5.95
CA GLU A 19 7.91 11.44 -7.03
C GLU A 19 8.68 10.15 -6.69
N LEU A 20 7.95 9.04 -6.69
CA LEU A 20 8.51 7.69 -6.54
C LEU A 20 8.92 7.08 -7.88
N TYR A 21 8.09 7.24 -8.91
CA TYR A 21 8.31 6.73 -10.25
C TYR A 21 7.51 7.52 -11.29
N THR A 22 8.14 7.85 -12.42
CA THR A 22 7.48 8.48 -13.58
C THR A 22 7.20 7.41 -14.64
N ALA A 23 5.94 7.30 -15.08
CA ALA A 23 5.59 6.48 -16.24
C ALA A 23 5.90 7.21 -17.57
N GLU A 24 5.92 6.48 -18.67
CA GLU A 24 6.13 7.07 -20.00
C GLU A 24 4.92 7.88 -20.48
N TYR A 25 3.71 7.47 -20.08
CA TYR A 25 2.49 8.18 -20.41
C TYR A 25 2.40 9.52 -19.67
N GLN A 26 2.03 10.56 -20.41
CA GLN A 26 1.76 11.88 -19.85
C GLN A 26 0.29 11.99 -19.49
N SER A 27 0.01 12.08 -18.19
CA SER A 27 -1.35 12.18 -17.67
C SER A 27 -2.08 13.42 -18.19
N LYS A 28 -3.37 13.24 -18.46
CA LYS A 28 -4.29 14.30 -18.86
C LYS A 28 -5.16 14.74 -17.68
N PRO A 29 -5.73 15.95 -17.70
CA PRO A 29 -6.63 16.41 -16.65
C PRO A 29 -7.81 15.46 -16.40
N GLU A 30 -8.35 14.84 -17.46
CA GLU A 30 -9.48 13.94 -17.41
C GLU A 30 -9.17 12.53 -16.88
N ASP A 31 -7.89 12.18 -16.79
CA ASP A 31 -7.48 10.83 -16.45
C ASP A 31 -7.80 10.49 -15.00
N ASN A 32 -8.25 9.25 -14.79
CA ASN A 32 -8.56 8.76 -13.45
C ASN A 32 -7.29 8.71 -12.60
N ARG A 33 -7.43 9.04 -11.31
CA ARG A 33 -6.37 8.93 -10.31
C ARG A 33 -6.84 8.03 -9.18
N ALA A 34 -5.94 7.28 -8.57
CA ALA A 34 -6.22 6.51 -7.37
C ALA A 34 -5.52 7.16 -6.17
N LEU A 35 -6.20 7.21 -5.03
CA LEU A 35 -5.62 7.64 -3.76
C LEU A 35 -5.69 6.49 -2.75
N MET A 36 -4.53 6.10 -2.19
CA MET A 36 -4.41 5.02 -1.21
C MET A 36 -3.64 5.51 0.02
N LEU A 37 -4.30 5.52 1.18
CA LEU A 37 -3.72 6.05 2.42
C LEU A 37 -3.69 4.97 3.49
N VAL A 38 -2.50 4.63 3.94
CA VAL A 38 -2.23 3.72 5.06
C VAL A 38 -2.14 4.52 6.34
N THR A 39 -2.99 4.26 7.32
CA THR A 39 -2.92 4.84 8.66
C THR A 39 -3.08 3.70 9.68
N ASP A 40 -3.89 3.86 10.72
CA ASP A 40 -4.37 2.74 11.53
C ASP A 40 -5.35 1.85 10.75
N GLY A 41 -5.84 2.31 9.59
CA GLY A 41 -6.60 1.54 8.60
C GLY A 41 -6.06 1.75 7.19
N LEU A 42 -6.87 1.42 6.17
CA LEU A 42 -6.52 1.56 4.77
C LEU A 42 -7.65 2.22 3.98
N GLY A 43 -7.45 3.48 3.63
CA GLY A 43 -8.35 4.19 2.73
C GLY A 43 -7.98 3.98 1.26
N GLN A 44 -8.98 3.71 0.41
CA GLN A 44 -8.86 3.75 -1.06
C GLN A 44 -9.96 4.59 -1.73
N ALA A 45 -9.63 5.43 -2.70
CA ALA A 45 -10.60 6.22 -3.45
C ALA A 45 -10.20 6.42 -4.92
N LEU A 46 -11.18 6.44 -5.81
CA LEU A 46 -11.04 6.88 -7.20
C LEU A 46 -11.28 8.38 -7.28
N TRP A 47 -10.49 9.08 -8.09
CA TRP A 47 -10.71 10.46 -8.48
C TRP A 47 -10.90 10.52 -9.99
N HIS A 48 -12.07 10.96 -10.43
CA HIS A 48 -12.48 10.94 -11.84
C HIS A 48 -12.96 12.32 -12.28
N SER A 49 -12.74 12.64 -13.56
CA SER A 49 -13.20 13.89 -14.17
C SER A 49 -14.65 13.83 -14.61
N CYS A 50 -15.53 14.63 -14.01
CA CYS A 50 -16.88 14.83 -14.53
C CYS A 50 -16.87 15.72 -15.78
N SER A 51 -17.66 15.35 -16.80
CA SER A 51 -17.86 16.11 -18.05
C SER A 51 -18.36 17.54 -17.82
N GLU A 52 -19.03 17.81 -16.69
CA GLU A 52 -19.36 19.16 -16.24
C GLU A 52 -18.21 19.76 -15.42
N GLY A 53 -17.32 20.49 -16.10
CA GLY A 53 -16.40 21.43 -15.46
C GLY A 53 -14.94 21.02 -15.32
N GLN A 54 -14.49 19.90 -15.92
CA GLN A 54 -13.07 19.46 -15.94
C GLN A 54 -12.39 19.40 -14.56
N LYS A 55 -13.16 19.16 -13.49
CA LYS A 55 -12.62 19.00 -12.14
C LYS A 55 -12.74 17.55 -11.69
N LEU A 56 -11.66 17.04 -11.11
CA LEU A 56 -11.66 15.74 -10.46
C LEU A 56 -12.63 15.72 -9.28
N LYS A 57 -13.40 14.65 -9.15
CA LYS A 57 -14.27 14.39 -8.01
C LYS A 57 -13.93 13.05 -7.39
N PRO A 58 -13.97 12.94 -6.05
CA PRO A 58 -13.79 11.66 -5.39
C PRO A 58 -14.99 10.75 -5.58
N ILE A 59 -14.72 9.46 -5.72
CA ILE A 59 -15.64 8.36 -5.45
C ILE A 59 -15.03 7.60 -4.28
N PRO A 60 -15.54 7.77 -3.05
CA PRO A 60 -15.03 7.05 -1.89
C PRO A 60 -15.28 5.55 -2.06
N SER A 61 -14.40 4.72 -1.50
CA SER A 61 -14.56 3.27 -1.50
C SER A 61 -14.13 2.65 -0.18
N GLU A 62 -14.66 1.46 0.09
CA GLU A 62 -14.23 0.57 1.18
C GLU A 62 -13.23 -0.48 0.68
N GLY A 63 -12.47 -0.16 -0.38
CA GLY A 63 -11.59 -1.13 -1.04
C GLY A 63 -10.50 -1.71 -0.13
N GLY A 64 -10.14 -1.03 0.97
CA GLY A 64 -9.24 -1.58 1.99
C GLY A 64 -9.79 -2.83 2.69
N HIS A 65 -11.11 -3.03 2.71
CA HIS A 65 -11.74 -4.21 3.29
C HIS A 65 -11.84 -5.40 2.34
N THR A 66 -11.39 -5.27 1.09
CA THR A 66 -11.32 -6.38 0.13
C THR A 66 -10.28 -7.42 0.57
N ASP A 67 -10.45 -8.66 0.11
CA ASP A 67 -9.59 -9.79 0.48
C ASP A 67 -8.14 -9.57 0.05
N PHE A 68 -7.20 -9.92 0.94
CA PHE A 68 -5.76 -9.84 0.68
C PHE A 68 -5.34 -10.78 -0.47
N GLY A 69 -4.90 -10.19 -1.58
CA GLY A 69 -4.36 -10.89 -2.75
C GLY A 69 -2.88 -11.25 -2.57
N VAL A 70 -2.59 -12.51 -2.27
CA VAL A 70 -1.22 -13.03 -2.13
C VAL A 70 -0.50 -13.07 -3.48
N SER A 71 0.75 -12.61 -3.53
CA SER A 71 1.51 -12.52 -4.79
C SER A 71 2.69 -13.50 -4.87
N ASN A 72 3.13 -14.07 -3.75
CA ASN A 72 4.25 -15.01 -3.67
C ASN A 72 4.09 -15.99 -2.49
N ASP A 73 5.00 -16.96 -2.39
CA ASP A 73 4.97 -17.99 -1.33
C ASP A 73 5.07 -17.42 0.09
N GLN A 74 5.84 -16.34 0.29
CA GLN A 74 5.95 -15.68 1.60
C GLN A 74 4.64 -14.99 1.99
N ASP A 75 3.90 -14.43 1.03
CA ASP A 75 2.55 -13.88 1.27
C ASP A 75 1.54 -14.98 1.62
N ILE A 76 1.67 -16.16 1.02
CA ILE A 76 0.85 -17.34 1.37
C ILE A 76 1.09 -17.74 2.82
N GLU A 77 2.35 -17.79 3.26
CA GLU A 77 2.69 -18.10 4.65
C GLU A 77 2.24 -17.01 5.63
N LEU A 78 2.37 -15.74 5.25
CA LEU A 78 1.81 -14.62 6.00
C LEU A 78 0.29 -14.75 6.12
N LEU A 79 -0.42 -15.04 5.04
CA LEU A 79 -1.87 -15.23 5.06
C LEU A 79 -2.29 -16.36 6.02
N LYS A 80 -1.56 -17.49 6.02
CA LYS A 80 -1.80 -18.59 6.96
C LYS A 80 -1.59 -18.13 8.41
N PHE A 81 -0.53 -17.36 8.67
CA PHE A 81 -0.26 -16.80 9.99
C PHE A 81 -1.37 -15.85 10.46
N LEU A 82 -1.79 -14.91 9.61
CA LEU A 82 -2.84 -13.94 9.92
C LEU A 82 -4.20 -14.62 10.15
N LYS A 83 -4.53 -15.68 9.40
CA LYS A 83 -5.73 -16.48 9.62
C LYS A 83 -5.72 -17.15 11.00
N ARG A 84 -4.59 -17.71 11.45
CA ARG A 84 -4.46 -18.26 12.80
C ARG A 84 -4.69 -17.19 13.87
N LEU A 85 -4.09 -16.00 13.72
CA LEU A 85 -4.30 -14.90 14.67
C LEU A 85 -5.76 -14.46 14.79
N LYS A 86 -6.53 -14.51 13.69
CA LYS A 86 -7.97 -14.22 13.72
C LYS A 86 -8.74 -15.35 14.41
N GLN A 87 -8.42 -16.61 14.10
CA GLN A 87 -9.03 -17.79 14.74
C GLN A 87 -8.79 -17.84 16.25
N ASP A 88 -7.60 -17.46 16.73
CA ASP A 88 -7.30 -17.35 18.17
C ASP A 88 -8.20 -16.33 18.88
N LYS A 89 -8.84 -15.43 18.13
CA LYS A 89 -9.81 -14.44 18.60
C LYS A 89 -11.26 -14.78 18.23
N ASP A 90 -11.52 -16.03 17.83
CA ASP A 90 -12.82 -16.52 17.36
C ASP A 90 -13.36 -15.74 16.13
N ASP A 91 -12.45 -15.18 15.33
CA ASP A 91 -12.77 -14.45 14.10
C ASP A 91 -12.42 -15.31 12.87
N ASN A 92 -13.47 -15.79 12.19
CA ASN A 92 -13.35 -16.63 10.99
C ASN A 92 -13.52 -15.84 9.67
N SER A 93 -13.54 -14.50 9.72
CA SER A 93 -13.65 -13.68 8.51
C SER A 93 -12.38 -13.74 7.64
N PRO A 94 -12.47 -13.40 6.34
CA PRO A 94 -11.29 -13.25 5.49
C PRO A 94 -10.27 -12.24 6.04
N VAL A 95 -9.02 -12.37 5.60
CA VAL A 95 -7.98 -11.38 5.87
C VAL A 95 -8.12 -10.29 4.80
N SER A 96 -8.50 -9.09 5.21
CA SER A 96 -8.60 -7.94 4.31
C SER A 96 -7.24 -7.29 4.06
N TYR A 97 -7.13 -6.48 3.01
CA TYR A 97 -5.96 -5.64 2.78
C TYR A 97 -5.68 -4.72 3.96
N GLU A 98 -6.68 -4.10 4.59
CA GLU A 98 -6.49 -3.23 5.77
C GLU A 98 -5.86 -3.99 6.95
N TYR A 99 -6.21 -5.26 7.14
CA TYR A 99 -5.64 -6.08 8.21
C TYR A 99 -4.12 -6.28 8.05
N VAL A 100 -3.63 -6.16 6.81
CA VAL A 100 -2.21 -6.30 6.42
C VAL A 100 -1.53 -4.92 6.25
N LEU A 101 -2.19 -3.98 5.59
CA LEU A 101 -1.70 -2.66 5.20
C LEU A 101 -2.30 -1.57 6.09
N SER A 102 -1.91 -1.62 7.35
CA SER A 102 -2.17 -0.59 8.36
C SER A 102 -0.99 -0.57 9.32
N ARG A 103 -0.91 0.41 10.22
CA ARG A 103 0.10 0.42 11.28
C ARG A 103 0.03 -0.84 12.15
N PRO A 104 -1.15 -1.31 12.61
CA PRO A 104 -1.26 -2.64 13.23
C PRO A 104 -0.90 -3.79 12.28
N GLY A 105 -1.14 -3.64 10.98
CA GLY A 105 -0.73 -4.60 9.96
C GLY A 105 0.78 -4.80 9.89
N LEU A 106 1.57 -3.72 9.89
CA LEU A 106 3.04 -3.79 9.94
C LEU A 106 3.53 -4.52 11.19
N VAL A 107 2.88 -4.30 12.34
CA VAL A 107 3.18 -5.03 13.58
C VAL A 107 2.93 -6.54 13.41
N ARG A 108 1.82 -6.93 12.76
CA ARG A 108 1.54 -8.36 12.48
C ARG A 108 2.55 -8.95 11.50
N ILE A 109 2.99 -8.21 10.49
CA ILE A 109 4.04 -8.65 9.57
C ILE A 109 5.36 -8.83 10.33
N TYR A 110 5.74 -7.90 11.20
CA TYR A 110 6.90 -8.08 12.07
C TYR A 110 6.78 -9.34 12.94
N GLN A 111 5.62 -9.57 13.57
CA GLN A 111 5.35 -10.78 14.34
C GLN A 111 5.44 -12.06 13.50
N PHE A 112 5.03 -12.02 12.23
CA PHE A 112 5.23 -13.12 11.30
C PHE A 112 6.72 -13.35 11.02
N VAL A 113 7.43 -12.32 10.55
CA VAL A 113 8.84 -12.42 10.15
C VAL A 113 9.72 -12.86 11.31
N LYS A 114 9.53 -12.32 12.52
CA LYS A 114 10.35 -12.67 13.68
C LYS A 114 10.22 -14.14 14.10
N ASN A 115 9.14 -14.81 13.70
CA ASN A 115 8.90 -16.23 13.98
C ASN A 115 9.41 -17.15 12.86
N LEU A 116 10.01 -16.60 11.80
CA LEU A 116 10.68 -17.42 10.78
C LEU A 116 11.98 -18.02 11.35
N PRO A 117 12.38 -19.24 10.91
CA PRO A 117 13.47 -19.98 11.52
C PRO A 117 14.81 -19.24 11.60
N GLU A 118 15.10 -18.35 10.66
CA GLU A 118 16.37 -17.64 10.56
C GLU A 118 16.56 -16.54 11.62
N TRP A 119 15.49 -16.08 12.26
CA TRP A 119 15.56 -14.96 13.22
C TRP A 119 15.70 -15.39 14.68
N GLY A 120 15.38 -16.64 15.00
CA GLY A 120 15.46 -17.16 16.37
C GLY A 120 14.56 -16.41 17.35
N ASN A 121 15.01 -16.23 18.59
CA ASN A 121 14.23 -15.57 19.63
C ASN A 121 14.41 -14.04 19.57
N GLN A 122 13.43 -13.35 19.00
CA GLN A 122 13.42 -11.89 18.83
C GLN A 122 12.33 -11.25 19.72
N PRO A 123 12.56 -10.02 20.23
CA PRO A 123 11.61 -9.36 21.10
C PRO A 123 10.30 -9.04 20.39
N ASP A 124 9.20 -9.01 21.13
CA ASP A 124 7.95 -8.46 20.63
C ASP A 124 8.07 -6.95 20.46
N MET A 125 7.56 -6.45 19.34
CA MET A 125 7.36 -5.02 19.08
C MET A 125 5.90 -4.82 18.72
N ASN A 126 5.28 -3.80 19.30
CA ASN A 126 3.85 -3.51 19.14
C ASN A 126 3.60 -2.10 18.56
N ASP A 127 4.65 -1.47 18.03
CA ASP A 127 4.60 -0.12 17.49
C ASP A 127 5.24 -0.08 16.10
N ALA A 128 4.48 0.43 15.12
CA ALA A 128 4.88 0.51 13.73
C ALA A 128 6.04 1.50 13.52
N ASP A 129 6.04 2.64 14.24
CA ASP A 129 7.09 3.65 14.09
C ASP A 129 8.44 3.12 14.59
N THR A 130 8.44 2.38 15.69
CA THR A 130 9.65 1.71 16.19
C THR A 130 10.21 0.73 15.17
N ILE A 131 9.35 -0.07 14.51
CA ILE A 131 9.79 -0.99 13.45
C ILE A 131 10.43 -0.21 12.29
N ILE A 132 9.81 0.89 11.84
CA ILE A 132 10.33 1.74 10.77
C ILE A 132 11.67 2.38 11.16
N GLN A 133 11.78 2.95 12.36
CA GLN A 133 13.00 3.58 12.87
C GLN A 133 14.16 2.59 13.00
N LEU A 134 13.89 1.37 13.46
CA LEU A 134 14.91 0.33 13.55
C LEU A 134 15.33 -0.16 12.18
N ALA A 135 14.40 -0.29 11.22
CA ALA A 135 14.74 -0.61 9.84
C ALA A 135 15.68 0.44 9.23
N GLN A 136 15.39 1.73 9.42
CA GLN A 136 16.26 2.85 9.03
C GLN A 136 17.64 2.80 9.69
N SER A 137 17.68 2.35 10.94
CA SER A 137 18.93 2.20 11.71
C SER A 137 19.72 0.94 11.36
N GLY A 138 19.27 0.16 10.36
CA GLY A 138 19.97 -1.02 9.87
C GLY A 138 19.60 -2.34 10.55
N ASN A 139 18.54 -2.38 11.36
CA ASN A 139 18.03 -3.65 11.89
C ASN A 139 17.45 -4.51 10.76
N THR A 140 18.07 -5.65 10.50
CA THR A 140 17.75 -6.51 9.35
C THR A 140 16.37 -7.19 9.46
N LEU A 141 15.92 -7.52 10.67
CA LEU A 141 14.60 -8.09 10.91
C LEU A 141 13.49 -7.07 10.62
N CYS A 142 13.64 -5.87 11.18
CA CYS A 142 12.70 -4.78 10.93
C CYS A 142 12.70 -4.37 9.46
N LYS A 143 13.87 -4.36 8.81
CA LYS A 143 13.97 -4.14 7.38
C LYS A 143 13.22 -5.21 6.58
N ASN A 144 13.36 -6.49 6.92
CA ASN A 144 12.63 -7.56 6.22
C ASN A 144 11.11 -7.43 6.37
N ALA A 145 10.61 -7.11 7.58
CA ALA A 145 9.20 -6.85 7.81
C ALA A 145 8.70 -5.61 7.03
N LEU A 146 9.48 -4.53 7.02
CA LEU A 146 9.16 -3.32 6.27
C LEU A 146 9.18 -3.55 4.75
N ASP A 147 10.15 -4.30 4.24
CA ASP A 147 10.25 -4.66 2.82
C ASP A 147 9.03 -5.48 2.37
N GLN A 148 8.59 -6.46 3.17
CA GLN A 148 7.38 -7.22 2.87
C GLN A 148 6.12 -6.33 2.89
N PHE A 149 6.01 -5.44 3.89
CA PHE A 149 4.92 -4.47 3.95
C PHE A 149 4.87 -3.56 2.71
N ILE A 150 6.02 -3.00 2.31
CA ILE A 150 6.16 -2.12 1.14
C ILE A 150 5.84 -2.87 -0.15
N SER A 151 6.28 -4.13 -0.27
CA SER A 151 5.95 -4.97 -1.42
C SER A 151 4.44 -5.20 -1.54
N ILE A 152 3.75 -5.53 -0.44
CA ILE A 152 2.29 -5.73 -0.43
C ILE A 152 1.58 -4.40 -0.76
N TRP A 153 2.11 -3.27 -0.28
CA TRP A 153 1.59 -1.95 -0.59
C TRP A 153 1.68 -1.64 -2.09
N GLY A 154 2.84 -1.93 -2.70
CA GLY A 154 3.06 -1.80 -4.14
C GLY A 154 2.09 -2.65 -4.95
N ALA A 155 1.95 -3.94 -4.60
CA ALA A 155 1.04 -4.86 -5.28
C ALA A 155 -0.42 -4.36 -5.25
N GLN A 156 -0.90 -3.90 -4.08
CA GLN A 156 -2.26 -3.37 -3.99
C GLN A 156 -2.44 -2.04 -4.74
N ALA A 157 -1.43 -1.17 -4.73
CA ALA A 157 -1.45 0.05 -5.52
C ALA A 157 -1.51 -0.27 -7.03
N GLY A 158 -0.81 -1.30 -7.49
CA GLY A 158 -0.90 -1.81 -8.87
C GLY A 158 -2.29 -2.35 -9.21
N ASN A 159 -2.89 -3.12 -8.29
CA ASN A 159 -4.27 -3.59 -8.44
C ASN A 159 -5.27 -2.43 -8.55
N LEU A 160 -5.09 -1.36 -7.77
CA LEU A 160 -5.92 -0.16 -7.86
C LEU A 160 -5.74 0.58 -9.19
N ALA A 161 -4.50 0.66 -9.69
CA ALA A 161 -4.22 1.25 -10.99
C ALA A 161 -5.03 0.56 -12.10
N LEU A 162 -5.05 -0.78 -12.11
CA LEU A 162 -5.86 -1.55 -13.06
C LEU A 162 -7.36 -1.38 -12.82
N THR A 163 -7.80 -1.52 -11.57
CA THR A 163 -9.23 -1.52 -11.19
C THR A 163 -9.91 -0.21 -11.59
N TYR A 164 -9.21 0.91 -11.44
CA TYR A 164 -9.74 2.23 -11.72
C TYR A 164 -9.27 2.82 -13.05
N LYS A 165 -8.44 2.08 -13.80
CA LYS A 165 -7.73 2.61 -14.98
C LYS A 165 -7.08 3.96 -14.65
N ALA A 166 -6.31 4.00 -13.56
CA ALA A 166 -5.80 5.23 -12.96
C ALA A 166 -4.54 5.76 -13.68
N VAL A 167 -4.63 5.98 -14.99
CA VAL A 167 -3.52 6.49 -15.84
C VAL A 167 -3.14 7.95 -15.52
N GLY A 168 -3.93 8.62 -14.70
CA GLY A 168 -3.58 9.91 -14.11
C GLY A 168 -2.60 9.81 -12.94
N GLY A 169 -2.33 8.59 -12.45
CA GLY A 169 -1.41 8.30 -11.37
C GLY A 169 -2.06 7.62 -10.16
N VAL A 170 -1.23 6.93 -9.38
CA VAL A 170 -1.58 6.37 -8.07
C VAL A 170 -0.82 7.12 -7.00
N TYR A 171 -1.57 7.75 -6.10
CA TYR A 171 -1.07 8.60 -5.04
C TYR A 171 -1.16 7.82 -3.73
N ILE A 172 -0.03 7.65 -3.06
CA ILE A 172 0.09 6.85 -1.84
C ILE A 172 0.55 7.71 -0.66
N GLY A 173 0.20 7.33 0.57
CA GLY A 173 0.73 7.99 1.76
C GLY A 173 0.10 7.53 3.07
N GLY A 174 0.15 8.41 4.07
CA GLY A 174 -0.46 8.22 5.40
C GLY A 174 0.51 7.67 6.45
N ILE A 175 1.29 6.64 6.10
CA ILE A 175 2.36 6.11 6.97
C ILE A 175 3.68 6.81 6.62
N SER A 176 4.44 7.22 7.63
CA SER A 176 5.69 7.97 7.44
C SER A 176 6.87 7.02 7.17
N ILE A 177 6.97 6.56 5.92
CA ILE A 177 8.13 5.83 5.41
C ILE A 177 8.94 6.80 4.54
N PRO A 178 10.25 7.01 4.78
CA PRO A 178 11.07 7.86 3.94
C PRO A 178 11.03 7.42 2.49
N ILE A 179 11.00 8.39 1.58
CA ILE A 179 10.93 8.10 0.15
C ILE A 179 12.16 7.33 -0.33
N GLU A 180 13.31 7.51 0.30
CA GLU A 180 14.55 6.81 -0.03
C GLU A 180 14.39 5.29 0.13
N ILE A 181 13.64 4.85 1.15
CA ILE A 181 13.33 3.43 1.36
C ILE A 181 12.37 2.93 0.28
N LEU A 182 11.35 3.73 -0.08
CA LEU A 182 10.44 3.37 -1.17
C LEU A 182 11.17 3.27 -2.52
N LYS A 183 12.17 4.12 -2.74
CA LYS A 183 13.05 4.15 -3.92
C LYS A 183 14.03 2.97 -3.98
N GLU A 184 14.15 2.14 -2.95
CA GLU A 184 14.92 0.88 -3.00
C GLU A 184 14.30 -0.17 -3.94
N GLY A 185 13.10 0.06 -4.46
CA GLY A 185 12.51 -0.69 -5.57
C GLY A 185 11.42 -1.67 -5.18
N LYS A 186 11.34 -2.11 -3.90
CA LYS A 186 10.33 -3.09 -3.44
C LYS A 186 8.89 -2.70 -3.77
N PHE A 187 8.55 -1.43 -3.58
CA PHE A 187 7.22 -0.91 -3.93
C PHE A 187 6.99 -1.01 -5.44
N ARG A 188 7.93 -0.46 -6.23
CA ARG A 188 7.81 -0.38 -7.69
C ARG A 188 7.76 -1.76 -8.32
N ASP A 189 8.64 -2.66 -7.91
CA ASP A 189 8.74 -4.02 -8.45
C ASP A 189 7.44 -4.77 -8.23
N ALA A 190 6.83 -4.65 -7.05
CA ALA A 190 5.53 -5.24 -6.77
C ALA A 190 4.38 -4.53 -7.51
N PHE A 191 4.44 -3.21 -7.66
CA PHE A 191 3.45 -2.41 -8.38
C PHE A 191 3.35 -2.81 -9.87
N ILE A 192 4.48 -3.07 -10.52
CA ILE A 192 4.52 -3.45 -11.95
C ILE A 192 4.40 -4.96 -12.19
N ASN A 193 4.56 -5.79 -11.15
CA ASN A 193 4.48 -7.24 -11.25
C ASN A 193 3.02 -7.73 -11.31
N ILE A 194 2.41 -7.52 -12.46
CA ILE A 194 1.01 -7.85 -12.76
C ILE A 194 0.99 -8.81 -13.95
N GLU A 195 0.11 -9.82 -13.94
CA GLU A 195 0.10 -10.94 -14.90
C GLU A 195 0.12 -10.52 -16.38
N LEU A 196 -0.52 -9.39 -16.74
CA LEU A 196 -0.53 -8.85 -18.11
C LEU A 196 0.34 -7.60 -18.28
N GLY A 197 1.05 -7.20 -17.24
CA GLY A 197 1.69 -5.89 -17.13
C GLY A 197 0.68 -4.74 -17.27
N PHE A 198 1.21 -3.53 -17.31
CA PHE A 198 0.43 -2.38 -17.77
C PHE A 198 0.51 -2.32 -19.30
N SER A 199 -0.62 -2.46 -19.99
CA SER A 199 -0.69 -2.15 -21.43
C SER A 199 -0.51 -0.64 -21.67
N GLU A 200 -0.23 -0.21 -22.90
CA GLU A 200 -0.11 1.22 -23.31
C GLU A 200 -1.32 2.10 -22.92
N ASN A 201 -2.41 1.50 -22.44
CA ASN A 201 -3.61 2.19 -21.97
C ASN A 201 -3.77 2.23 -20.45
N VAL A 202 -2.77 1.78 -19.67
CA VAL A 202 -2.85 1.63 -18.20
C VAL A 202 -1.57 2.07 -17.44
N ALA A 203 -0.44 2.34 -18.10
CA ALA A 203 0.78 2.89 -17.48
C ALA A 203 1.04 4.31 -17.93
#